data_AF-A0A925TC74-F1
#
_entry.id   AF-A0A925TC74-F1
#
_cell.length_a   1.000
_cell.length_b   1.000
_cell.length_c   1.000
_cell.angle_alpha   90.00
_cell.angle_beta   90.00
_cell.angle_gamma   90.00
#
_symmetry.space_group_name_H-M   'P 1'
#
loop_
_entity.id
_entity.type
_entity.pdbx_description
1 polymer ?
#
loop_
_entity_poly.entity_id
_entity_poly.type
_entity_poly.pdbx_seq_one_letter_code
_entity_poly.pdbx_strand_id
1 'polypeptide(L)' 'VWEHSYYIDYRNARPKYLEAFIDNLVNWEHVESMHASA' A
#
# COMPACT_ATOMS: atom_id res chain seq x y z
N VAL A 1 -0.41 2.37 9.81
CA VAL A 1 -1.50 2.63 8.83
C VAL A 1 -2.59 3.44 9.50
N TRP A 2 -2.69 4.72 9.15
CA TRP A 2 -3.71 5.60 9.71
C TRP A 2 -5.09 5.19 9.20
N GLU A 3 -6.12 5.19 10.04
CA GLU A 3 -7.45 4.72 9.62
C GLU A 3 -7.99 5.50 8.42
N HIS A 4 -7.74 6.81 8.36
CA HIS A 4 -8.17 7.64 7.23
C HIS A 4 -7.59 7.20 5.86
N SER A 5 -6.54 6.38 5.82
CA SER A 5 -5.96 5.89 4.56
C SER A 5 -6.75 4.74 3.92
N TYR A 6 -7.66 4.10 4.68
CA TYR A 6 -8.39 2.92 4.20
C TYR A 6 -9.82 2.78 4.74
N TYR A 7 -10.24 3.57 5.73
CA TYR A 7 -11.48 3.32 6.45
C TYR A 7 -12.73 3.50 5.59
N ILE A 8 -12.72 4.41 4.62
CA ILE A 8 -13.88 4.63 3.72
C ILE A 8 -14.18 3.34 2.93
N ASP A 9 -13.14 2.68 2.42
CA ASP A 9 -13.29 1.51 1.53
C ASP A 9 -13.29 0.17 2.30
N TYR A 10 -12.48 0.06 3.36
CA TYR A 10 -12.20 -1.20 4.06
C TYR A 10 -12.70 -1.22 5.51
N ARG A 11 -13.14 -0.10 6.09
CA ARG A 11 -13.58 0.00 7.50
C ARG A 11 -12.55 -0.62 8.45
N ASN A 12 -12.97 -1.61 9.25
CA ASN A 12 -12.12 -2.35 10.19
C ASN A 12 -11.34 -3.51 9.52
N ALA A 13 -11.53 -3.79 8.24
CA ALA A 13 -10.84 -4.83 7.49
C ALA A 13 -9.43 -4.38 7.03
N ARG A 14 -8.60 -3.89 7.96
CA ARG A 14 -7.21 -3.48 7.72
C ARG A 14 -6.37 -4.52 6.96
N PRO A 15 -6.49 -5.85 7.22
CA PRO A 15 -5.72 -6.84 6.45
C PRO A 15 -6.02 -6.82 4.95
N LYS A 16 -7.30 -6.66 4.56
CA LYS A 16 -7.71 -6.60 3.15
C LYS A 16 -7.15 -5.36 2.43
N TYR A 17 -7.06 -4.22 3.13
CA TYR A 17 -6.43 -3.02 2.58
C TYR A 17 -4.95 -3.26 2.26
N LEU A 18 -4.22 -3.91 3.17
CA LEU A 18 -2.80 -4.20 2.98
C LEU A 18 -2.57 -5.22 1.86
N GLU A 19 -3.40 -6.27 1.79
CA GLU A 19 -3.39 -7.23 0.67
C GLU A 19 -3.60 -6.51 -0.66
N ALA A 20 -4.65 -5.70 -0.78
CA ALA A 20 -4.93 -4.93 -1.99
C ALA A 20 -3.79 -3.95 -2.34
N PHE A 21 -3.18 -3.32 -1.35
CA PHE A 21 -2.07 -2.39 -1.56
C PHE A 21 -0.84 -3.08 -2.14
N ILE A 22 -0.42 -4.20 -1.56
CA ILE A 22 0.76 -4.94 -2.00
C ILE A 22 0.52 -5.63 -3.34
N ASP A 23 -0.66 -6.22 -3.53
CA ASP A 23 -0.96 -6.99 -4.73
C ASP A 23 -1.21 -6.11 -5.96
N ASN A 24 -1.77 -4.90 -5.77
CA ASN A 24 -2.30 -4.11 -6.89
C ASN A 24 -1.88 -2.64 -6.93
N LEU A 25 -1.45 -2.02 -5.83
CA LEU A 25 -1.24 -0.56 -5.78
C LEU A 25 0.23 -0.15 -5.64
N VAL A 26 1.08 -1.04 -5.14
CA VAL A 26 2.48 -0.71 -4.88
C VAL A 26 3.23 -0.50 -6.21
N ASN A 27 3.98 0.60 -6.31
CA ASN A 27 4.79 0.90 -7.48
C ASN A 27 6.22 0.34 -7.28
N TRP A 28 6.45 -0.87 -7.76
CA TRP A 28 7.75 -1.55 -7.63
C TRP A 28 8.87 -0.89 -8.46
N GLU A 29 8.57 -0.33 -9.62
CA GLU A 29 9.57 0.38 -10.44
C GLU A 29 10.15 1.57 -9.68
N HIS A 30 9.32 2.31 -8.94
CA HIS A 30 9.79 3.41 -8.11
C HIS A 30 10.66 2.93 -6.95
N VAL A 31 10.29 1.80 -6.32
CA VAL A 31 11.10 1.19 -5.25
C VAL A 31 12.48 0.79 -5.78
N GLU A 32 12.54 0.16 -6.95
CA GLU A 32 13.81 -0.22 -7.60
C GLU A 32 14.64 1.01 -7.96
N SER A 33 14.01 2.07 -8.51
CA SER A 33 14.67 3.34 -8.82
C SER A 33 15.31 3.98 -7.59
N MET A 34 14.59 4.00 -6.46
CA MET A 34 15.11 4.51 -5.19
C MET A 34 16.23 3.63 -4.64
N HIS A 35 16.10 2.31 -4.73
CA HIS A 35 17.13 1.36 -4.28
C HIS A 35 18.43 1.51 -5.07
N ALA A 36 18.35 1.68 -6.39
CA ALA A 36 19.52 1.90 -7.23
C ALA A 36 20.19 3.27 -7.02
N SER A 37 19.46 4.25 -6.48
CA SER A 37 19.95 5.59 -6.19
C SER A 37 20.54 5.76 -4.78
N ALA A 38 20.42 4.73 -3.94
CA ALA A 38 20.91 4.71 -2.56
C ALA A 38 22.35 4.16 -2.50
#